data_AF-A0A914IF25-F1
#
_entry.id   AF-A0A914IF25-F1
#
_cell.length_a   1.000
_cell.length_b   1.000
_cell.length_c   1.000
_cell.angle_alpha   90.00
_cell.angle_beta   90.00
_cell.angle_gamma   90.00
#
_symmetry.space_group_name_H-M   'P 1'
#
loop_
_entity.id
_entity.type
_entity.pdbx_description
1 polymer ?
#
loop_
_entity_poly.entity_id
_entity_poly.type
_entity_poly.pdbx_seq_one_letter_code
_entity_poly.pdbx_strand_id
1 'polypeptide(L)' 'MSSRDSHTVQQARKYVEQLRREKNVNRYFVSQCAVDLIKYVQENQKDDYLISGFASDKMNPYRPKNNFQCLLL' A
#
# COMPACT_ATOMS: atom_id res chain seq x y z
N MET A 1 4.81 -47.07 11.84
CA MET A 1 4.41 -45.89 11.05
C MET A 1 5.59 -45.47 10.19
N SER A 2 5.42 -45.24 8.89
CA SER A 2 6.53 -44.85 8.02
C SER A 2 7.07 -43.48 8.44
N SER A 3 8.37 -43.24 8.31
CA SER A 3 9.01 -41.93 8.56
C SER A 3 8.39 -40.81 7.71
N ARG A 4 7.81 -41.14 6.56
CA ARG A 4 7.04 -40.18 5.73
C ARG A 4 5.68 -39.82 6.34
N ASP A 5 5.03 -40.76 7.03
CA ASP A 5 3.73 -40.54 7.67
C ASP A 5 3.88 -39.61 8.88
N SER A 6 4.96 -39.77 9.66
CA SER A 6 5.25 -38.90 10.81
C SER A 6 5.55 -37.46 10.38
N HIS A 7 6.29 -37.27 9.28
CA HIS A 7 6.59 -35.94 8.73
C HIS A 7 5.32 -35.22 8.22
N THR A 8 4.46 -35.95 7.49
CA THR A 8 3.18 -35.42 7.00
C THR A 8 2.27 -34.99 8.16
N VAL A 9 2.19 -35.82 9.22
CA VAL A 9 1.41 -35.48 10.43
C VAL A 9 1.98 -34.26 11.14
N GLN A 10 3.31 -34.11 11.23
CA GLN A 10 3.93 -32.92 11.83
C GLN A 10 3.62 -31.65 11.03
N GLN A 11 3.65 -31.71 9.71
CA GLN A 11 3.27 -30.59 8.84
C GLN A 11 1.79 -30.21 9.04
N ALA A 12 0.89 -31.20 9.07
CA ALA A 12 -0.53 -30.96 9.30
C ALA A 12 -0.78 -30.29 10.66
N ARG A 13 -0.07 -30.72 11.73
CA ARG A 13 -0.14 -30.08 13.05
C ARG A 13 0.31 -28.62 12.99
N LYS A 14 1.43 -28.32 12.34
CA LYS A 14 1.91 -26.93 12.17
C LYS A 14 0.87 -26.06 11.44
N TYR A 15 0.23 -26.61 10.40
CA TYR A 15 -0.80 -25.90 9.66
C TYR A 15 -2.05 -25.62 10.50
N VAL A 16 -2.50 -26.59 11.30
CA VAL A 16 -3.62 -26.41 12.23
C VAL A 16 -3.32 -25.32 13.27
N GLU A 17 -2.10 -25.31 13.81
CA GLU A 17 -1.68 -24.26 14.75
C GLU A 17 -1.65 -22.87 14.09
N GLN A 18 -1.24 -22.77 12.82
CA GLN A 18 -1.32 -21.52 12.06
C GLN A 18 -2.76 -21.05 11.88
N LEU A 19 -3.67 -21.93 11.45
CA LEU A 19 -5.08 -21.59 11.27
C LEU A 19 -5.75 -21.16 12.58
N ARG A 20 -5.39 -21.79 13.71
CA ARG A 20 -5.88 -21.39 15.04
C ARG A 20 -5.46 -19.97 15.38
N ARG A 21 -4.23 -19.57 15.05
CA ARG A 21 -3.74 -18.19 15.23
C ARG A 21 -4.51 -17.21 14.33
N GLU A 22 -4.67 -17.52 13.05
CA GLU A 22 -5.38 -16.66 12.09
C GLU A 22 -6.88 -16.48 12.42
N LYS A 23 -7.52 -17.54 12.95
CA LYS A 23 -8.90 -17.47 13.43
C LYS A 23 -9.04 -16.43 14.54
N ASN A 24 -8.07 -16.38 15.45
CA ASN A 24 -8.09 -15.54 16.65
C ASN A 24 -7.66 -14.08 16.39
N VAL A 25 -7.43 -13.70 15.12
CA VAL A 25 -7.18 -12.30 14.77
C VAL A 25 -8.46 -11.49 14.91
N ASN A 26 -8.40 -10.41 15.69
CA ASN A 26 -9.49 -9.45 15.83
C ASN A 26 -9.70 -8.71 14.50
N ARG A 27 -10.94 -8.71 14.01
CA ARG A 27 -11.34 -8.04 12.77
C ARG A 27 -12.19 -6.81 13.10
N TYR A 28 -12.10 -5.81 12.25
CA TYR A 28 -12.96 -4.63 12.29
C TYR A 28 -14.06 -4.74 11.24
N PHE A 29 -15.13 -3.96 11.40
CA PHE A 29 -16.18 -3.86 10.39
C PHE A 29 -15.62 -3.25 9.11
N VAL A 30 -15.92 -3.87 7.98
CA VAL A 30 -15.46 -3.37 6.67
C VAL A 30 -15.97 -1.95 6.40
N SER A 31 -17.19 -1.63 6.85
CA SER A 31 -17.74 -0.27 6.77
C SER A 31 -16.89 0.75 7.54
N GLN A 32 -16.44 0.42 8.75
CA GLN A 32 -15.56 1.29 9.53
C GLN A 32 -14.21 1.47 8.85
N CYS A 33 -13.58 0.37 8.41
CA CYS A 33 -12.30 0.44 7.71
C CYS A 33 -12.39 1.28 6.43
N ALA A 34 -13.50 1.18 5.68
CA ALA A 34 -13.72 1.99 4.48
C ALA A 34 -13.80 3.48 4.81
N VAL A 35 -14.53 3.85 5.87
CA VAL A 35 -14.60 5.25 6.33
C VAL A 35 -13.23 5.77 6.75
N ASP A 36 -12.46 4.97 7.48
CA ASP A 36 -11.12 5.36 7.94
C ASP A 36 -10.16 5.57 6.75
N LEU A 37 -10.21 4.68 5.75
CA LEU A 37 -9.43 4.82 4.52
C LEU A 37 -9.82 6.07 3.73
N ILE A 38 -11.12 6.34 3.56
CA ILE A 38 -11.61 7.54 2.87
C ILE A 38 -11.12 8.79 3.59
N LYS A 39 -11.25 8.82 4.92
CA LYS A 39 -10.81 9.95 5.74
C LYS A 39 -9.31 10.19 5.57
N TYR A 40 -8.48 9.15 5.66
CA TYR A 40 -7.05 9.25 5.46
C TYR A 40 -6.71 9.84 4.08
N VAL A 41 -7.34 9.34 3.02
CA VAL A 41 -7.11 9.85 1.67
C VAL A 41 -7.50 11.31 1.56
N GLN A 42 -8.67 11.71 2.08
CA GLN A 42 -9.14 13.10 2.04
C GLN A 42 -8.23 14.07 2.80
N GLU A 43 -7.70 13.66 3.94
CA GLU A 43 -6.79 14.47 4.75
C GLU A 43 -5.45 14.71 4.03
N ASN A 44 -4.94 13.70 3.32
CA ASN A 44 -3.64 13.76 2.65
C ASN A 44 -3.72 14.21 1.18
N GLN A 45 -4.92 14.27 0.58
CA GLN A 45 -5.12 14.58 -0.83
C GLN A 45 -4.49 15.90 -1.27
N LYS A 46 -4.47 16.91 -0.38
CA LYS A 46 -3.92 18.24 -0.71
C LYS A 46 -2.42 18.21 -0.94
N ASP A 47 -1.72 17.33 -0.22
CA ASP A 47 -0.27 17.18 -0.28
C ASP A 47 0.16 16.17 -1.36
N ASP A 48 -0.79 15.50 -2.00
CA ASP A 48 -0.54 14.62 -3.14
C ASP A 48 -0.45 15.44 -4.44
N TYR A 49 0.80 15.75 -4.83
CA TYR A 49 1.10 16.48 -6.07
C TYR A 49 0.64 15.78 -7.36
N LEU A 50 0.36 14.47 -7.34
CA LEU A 50 -0.16 13.76 -8.50
C LEU A 50 -1.66 13.96 -8.67
N ILE A 51 -2.37 14.29 -7.58
CA ILE A 51 -3.79 14.60 -7.60
C ILE A 51 -4.03 16.11 -7.74
N SER A 52 -3.39 16.92 -6.90
CA SER A 52 -3.60 18.38 -6.85
C SER A 52 -2.74 19.15 -7.86
N GLY A 53 -1.68 18.53 -8.37
CA GLY A 53 -0.67 19.21 -9.19
C GLY A 53 0.25 20.08 -8.35
N PHE A 54 1.35 20.54 -8.95
CA PHE A 54 2.22 21.52 -8.32
C PHE A 54 1.56 22.91 -8.40
N ALA A 55 1.58 23.69 -7.31
CA ALA A 55 0.99 25.04 -7.33
C ALA A 55 1.70 26.02 -8.29
N SER A 56 2.92 25.68 -8.72
CA SER A 56 3.60 26.33 -9.85
C SER A 56 4.46 25.31 -10.58
N ASP A 57 4.57 25.47 -11.90
CA ASP A 57 5.45 24.69 -12.76
C ASP A 57 6.91 24.69 -12.24
N LYS A 58 7.34 25.77 -11.59
CA LYS A 58 8.67 25.90 -10.96
C LYS A 58 8.91 24.97 -9.76
N MET A 59 7.85 24.52 -9.08
CA MET A 59 7.95 23.62 -7.93
C MET A 59 8.00 22.16 -8.34
N ASN A 60 7.72 21.84 -9.60
CA ASN A 60 7.90 20.49 -10.13
C ASN A 60 9.40 20.22 -10.34
N PRO A 61 10.01 19.26 -9.61
CA PRO A 61 11.44 18.92 -9.79
C PRO A 61 11.76 18.38 -11.18
N TYR A 62 10.74 17.86 -11.88
CA TYR A 62 10.85 17.29 -13.22
C TYR A 62 10.43 18.27 -14.33
N ARG A 63 10.23 19.55 -14.00
CA ARG A 63 9.92 20.58 -14.99
C ARG A 63 11.02 20.64 -16.07
N PRO A 64 10.68 20.67 -17.37
CA PRO A 64 11.66 20.98 -18.40
C PRO A 64 12.27 22.37 -18.13
N LYS A 65 13.60 22.47 -18.16
CA LYS A 65 14.27 23.77 -18.07
C LYS A 65 13.90 24.56 -19.32
N ASN A 66 13.41 25.79 -19.17
CA ASN A 66 13.21 26.68 -20.31
C ASN A 66 14.60 27.00 -20.88
N ASN A 67 15.06 26.23 -21.86
CA ASN A 67 16.12 26.66 -22.74
C ASN A 67 15.50 27.68 -23.69
N PHE A 68 15.34 28.93 -23.26
CA PHE A 68 15.09 30.05 -24.17
C PHE A 68 16.35 30.22 -25.03
N GLN A 69 16.50 29.38 -26.04
CA GLN A 69 17.49 29.57 -27.09
C GLN A 69 16.81 30.44 -28.15
N CYS A 70 16.83 31.76 -27.91
CA CYS A 70 16.52 32.71 -28.95
C CYS A 70 17.69 32.67 -29.95
N LEU A 71 17.57 31.85 -31.00
CA LEU A 71 18.38 32.03 -32.20
C LEU A 71 17.88 33.30 -32.87
N LEU A 72 18.49 34.43 -32.50
CA LEU A 72 18.49 35.62 -33.34
C LEU A 72 19.21 35.23 -34.63
N LEU A 73 18.44 34.95 -35.68
CA LEU A 73 18.89 34.94 -37.07
C LEU A 73 18.97 36.38 -37.58
#